data_AF-A0A523BVA3-F1
#
_entry.id   AF-A0A523BVA3-F1
#
_cell.length_a   1.000
_cell.length_b   1.000
_cell.length_c   1.000
_cell.angle_alpha   90.00
_cell.angle_beta   90.00
_cell.angle_gamma   90.00
#
_symmetry.space_group_name_H-M   'P 1'
#
loop_
_entity.id
_entity.type
_entity.pdbx_description
1 polymer ?
#
loop_
_entity_poly.entity_id
_entity_poly.type
_entity_poly.pdbx_seq_one_letter_code
_entity_poly.pdbx_strand_id
1 'polypeptide(L)'
;MELKNTFAFHPKRILFITVFSLLFGFSFLLAILTHFQYRAALVSLLVIPLVFIYGLKIDQVFLAYILLAGVVFVSGFYNLSSLKEILLFTRVLVFSYLIYYLVRVSISPTAIAPVMKAAIWIAVIQLPIILLQWKLYDSIPLSWRGEAILVDFGSGTFNYKTDYAMSFFLVMVVTFLLFANKSHFFEKYKYPIALWLSLTVLIANSQIVKIALLIVWLIYILRNFKIKTLITFGLGILVVGVFIAIVYQGNLITENITTFIDRLSSSGDLDTYLSGGYSRFSAIKYFVTDGFSWLGDGPSAYSDPFTRALLRGNTGHFFVFFSEVGVLGLAASLIVLFAVAFPIVNGKIYATWLSILAFISIVILSFTANVMNDVAVFFIYCIIVRVGILAVNHDQITAQKIDLGS
;
A
#
# COMPACT_ATOMS: atom_id res chain seq x y z
N MET A 1 13.19 35.84 21.16
CA MET A 1 12.80 36.21 19.79
C MET A 1 14.03 36.08 18.91
N GLU A 2 14.33 34.87 18.43
CA GLU A 2 15.30 34.57 17.38
C GLU A 2 14.86 33.27 16.70
N LEU A 3 13.83 33.39 15.84
CA LEU A 3 13.39 32.35 14.93
C LEU A 3 13.86 32.75 13.52
N LYS A 4 15.18 32.67 13.31
CA LYS A 4 15.79 32.63 11.98
C LYS A 4 16.73 31.43 11.89
N ASN A 5 16.19 30.24 12.14
CA ASN A 5 16.71 29.04 11.47
C ASN A 5 15.98 28.90 10.13
N THR A 6 16.37 29.82 9.23
CA THR A 6 16.35 29.65 7.78
C THR A 6 16.66 28.20 7.43
N PHE A 7 15.80 27.58 6.63
CA PHE A 7 15.97 26.31 5.91
C PHE A 7 17.42 25.81 5.84
N ALA A 8 17.93 25.20 6.91
CA ALA A 8 19.19 24.47 6.83
C ALA A 8 18.93 23.30 5.88
N PHE A 9 19.61 23.30 4.74
CA PHE A 9 19.55 22.30 3.68
C PHE A 9 20.02 20.94 4.24
N HIS A 10 19.15 20.25 4.97
CA HIS A 10 19.45 18.90 5.45
C HIS A 10 19.29 17.92 4.28
N PRO A 11 20.36 17.23 3.85
CA PRO A 11 20.34 16.34 2.67
C PRO A 11 19.21 15.31 2.71
N LYS A 12 18.93 14.74 3.89
CA LYS A 12 17.82 13.79 4.10
C LYS A 12 16.44 14.37 3.78
N ARG A 13 16.20 15.66 4.08
CA ARG A 13 14.90 16.30 3.84
C ARG A 13 14.70 16.57 2.35
N ILE A 14 15.76 17.02 1.67
CA ILE A 14 15.74 17.25 0.22
C ILE A 14 15.45 15.94 -0.47
N LEU A 15 16.23 14.90 -0.17
CA LEU A 15 16.05 13.60 -0.79
C LEU A 15 14.67 12.99 -0.50
N PHE A 16 14.15 13.13 0.72
CA PHE A 16 12.78 12.72 1.03
C PHE A 16 11.75 13.44 0.15
N ILE A 17 11.84 14.77 0.03
CA ILE A 17 10.93 15.57 -0.81
C ILE A 17 11.09 15.19 -2.29
N THR A 18 12.32 14.96 -2.76
CA THR A 18 12.60 14.52 -4.12
C THR A 18 11.96 13.16 -4.39
N VAL A 19 12.21 12.15 -3.55
CA VAL A 19 11.62 10.82 -3.70
C VAL A 19 10.09 10.89 -3.61
N PHE A 20 9.54 11.63 -2.65
CA PHE A 20 8.10 11.83 -2.50
C PHE A 20 7.47 12.50 -3.72
N SER A 21 8.09 13.56 -4.24
CA SER A 21 7.62 14.24 -5.45
C SER A 21 7.74 13.35 -6.68
N LEU A 22 8.84 12.60 -6.84
CA LEU A 22 9.03 11.69 -7.96
C LEU A 22 8.04 10.53 -7.94
N LEU A 23 7.73 9.97 -6.77
CA LEU A 23 6.79 8.88 -6.64
C LEU A 23 5.34 9.33 -6.79
N PHE A 24 4.93 10.46 -6.18
CA PHE A 24 3.51 10.85 -6.14
C PHE A 24 3.13 12.00 -7.08
N GLY A 25 4.07 12.87 -7.47
CA GLY A 25 3.81 14.05 -8.30
C GLY A 25 4.28 13.94 -9.75
N PHE A 26 5.40 13.26 -9.99
CA PHE A 26 6.09 13.21 -11.29
C PHE A 26 6.29 11.79 -11.83
N SER A 27 5.58 10.80 -11.29
CA SER A 27 5.70 9.40 -11.75
C SER A 27 5.35 9.26 -13.24
N PHE A 28 4.34 10.00 -13.72
CA PHE A 28 3.97 10.09 -15.13
C PHE A 28 5.11 10.67 -16.00
N LEU A 29 5.74 11.76 -15.56
CA LEU A 29 6.83 12.39 -16.29
C LEU A 29 8.07 11.49 -16.32
N LEU A 30 8.43 10.89 -15.18
CA LEU A 30 9.49 9.89 -15.10
C LEU A 30 9.22 8.73 -16.07
N ALA A 31 7.94 8.38 -16.22
CA ALA A 31 7.48 7.34 -17.13
C ALA A 31 7.63 7.67 -18.61
N ILE A 32 7.36 8.91 -19.02
CA ILE A 32 7.64 9.37 -20.39
C ILE A 32 9.15 9.42 -20.64
N LEU A 33 9.91 10.02 -19.72
CA LEU A 33 11.32 10.34 -19.96
C LEU A 33 12.23 9.11 -19.98
N THR A 34 11.97 8.13 -19.12
CA THR A 34 12.93 7.03 -18.93
C THR A 34 12.68 5.83 -19.84
N HIS A 35 11.46 5.66 -20.37
CA HIS A 35 10.98 4.44 -21.03
C HIS A 35 11.20 3.12 -20.24
N PHE A 36 11.85 3.14 -19.09
CA PHE A 36 12.32 1.98 -18.34
C PHE A 36 11.18 1.29 -17.61
N GLN A 37 11.12 -0.02 -17.47
CA GLN A 37 9.93 -0.64 -16.85
C GLN A 37 9.93 -0.61 -15.30
N TYR A 38 11.08 -0.41 -14.64
CA TYR A 38 11.24 -0.46 -13.17
C TYR A 38 11.38 0.92 -12.50
N ARG A 39 10.56 1.89 -12.93
CA ARG A 39 10.77 3.32 -12.65
C ARG A 39 10.67 3.70 -11.17
N ALA A 40 9.59 3.28 -10.50
CA ALA A 40 9.39 3.53 -9.07
C ALA A 40 10.46 2.84 -8.21
N ALA A 41 10.92 1.67 -8.67
CA ALA A 41 12.04 0.94 -8.09
C ALA A 41 13.36 1.71 -8.22
N LEU A 42 13.65 2.32 -9.39
CA LEU A 42 14.86 3.13 -9.58
C LEU A 42 14.91 4.36 -8.67
N VAL A 43 13.76 4.96 -8.34
CA VAL A 43 13.72 6.09 -7.40
C VAL A 43 14.29 5.69 -6.03
N SER A 44 14.16 4.43 -5.62
CA SER A 44 14.74 3.95 -4.36
C SER A 44 16.28 3.95 -4.36
N LEU A 45 16.93 3.84 -5.54
CA LEU A 45 18.39 3.89 -5.65
C LEU A 45 18.97 5.25 -5.25
N LEU A 46 18.18 6.33 -5.35
CA LEU A 46 18.57 7.66 -4.87
C LEU A 46 18.83 7.67 -3.35
N VAL A 47 18.38 6.64 -2.62
CA VAL A 47 18.58 6.50 -1.17
C VAL A 47 19.95 5.94 -0.82
N ILE A 48 20.64 5.25 -1.75
CA ILE A 48 21.93 4.59 -1.48
C ILE A 48 22.96 5.55 -0.84
N PRO A 49 23.15 6.80 -1.31
CA PRO A 49 24.04 7.76 -0.67
C PRO A 49 23.73 7.99 0.82
N LEU A 50 22.46 7.96 1.24
CA LEU A 50 22.11 8.10 2.66
C LEU A 50 22.62 6.91 3.49
N VAL A 51 22.62 5.71 2.93
CA VAL A 51 23.14 4.51 3.64
C VAL A 51 24.62 4.68 3.93
N PHE A 52 25.40 5.22 2.99
CA PHE A 52 26.82 5.51 3.19
C PHE A 52 27.06 6.66 4.17
N ILE A 53 26.25 7.74 4.11
CA ILE A 53 26.42 8.92 4.98
C ILE A 53 25.98 8.65 6.42
N TYR A 54 24.85 7.97 6.62
CA TYR A 54 24.23 7.79 7.94
C TYR A 54 24.47 6.39 8.54
N GLY A 55 25.12 5.51 7.79
CA GLY A 55 25.45 4.14 8.16
C GLY A 55 24.24 3.21 8.14
N LEU A 56 24.49 1.94 7.83
CA LEU A 56 23.45 0.91 7.89
C LEU A 56 22.97 0.74 9.34
N LYS A 57 21.65 0.69 9.53
CA LYS A 57 21.04 0.52 10.85
C LYS A 57 20.50 -0.90 10.97
N ILE A 58 21.18 -1.71 11.77
CA ILE A 58 20.77 -3.07 12.09
C ILE A 58 19.67 -2.99 13.16
N ASP A 59 18.44 -3.19 12.73
CA ASP A 59 17.28 -3.30 13.62
C ASP A 59 16.40 -4.49 13.20
N GLN A 60 15.25 -4.67 13.86
CA GLN A 60 14.35 -5.78 13.56
C GLN A 60 13.88 -5.82 12.10
N VAL A 61 13.72 -4.66 11.45
CA VAL A 61 13.30 -4.61 10.05
C VAL A 61 14.43 -5.08 9.15
N PHE A 62 15.65 -4.59 9.39
CA PHE A 62 16.83 -5.10 8.69
C PHE A 62 16.98 -6.62 8.85
N LEU A 63 16.84 -7.14 10.08
CA LEU A 63 16.92 -8.58 10.35
C LEU A 63 15.80 -9.36 9.64
N ALA A 64 14.58 -8.83 9.58
CA ALA A 64 13.48 -9.45 8.82
C ALA A 64 13.79 -9.51 7.32
N TYR A 65 14.43 -8.48 6.76
CA TYR A 65 14.89 -8.51 5.36
C TYR A 65 16.02 -9.52 5.14
N ILE A 66 16.95 -9.69 6.08
CA ILE A 66 17.99 -10.73 6.00
C ILE A 66 17.34 -12.12 6.04
N LEU A 67 16.36 -12.34 6.92
CA LEU A 67 15.59 -13.58 6.95
C LEU A 67 14.90 -13.84 5.60
N LEU A 68 14.19 -12.84 5.07
CA LEU A 68 13.51 -12.96 3.78
C LEU A 68 14.50 -13.24 2.64
N ALA A 69 15.64 -12.56 2.61
CA ALA A 69 16.70 -12.80 1.64
C ALA A 69 17.20 -14.26 1.74
N GLY A 70 17.49 -14.74 2.96
CA GLY A 70 17.89 -16.13 3.18
C GLY A 70 16.89 -17.13 2.62
N VAL A 71 15.59 -16.92 2.87
CA VAL A 71 14.52 -17.79 2.33
C VAL A 71 14.46 -17.72 0.80
N VAL A 72 14.62 -16.55 0.19
CA VAL A 72 14.68 -16.38 -1.28
C VAL A 72 15.86 -17.15 -1.87
N PHE A 73 17.05 -17.06 -1.27
CA PHE A 73 18.23 -17.80 -1.73
C PHE A 73 18.04 -19.32 -1.57
N VAL A 74 17.51 -19.77 -0.43
CA VAL A 74 17.21 -21.20 -0.22
C VAL A 74 16.21 -21.70 -1.25
N SER A 75 15.11 -20.98 -1.50
CA SER A 75 14.13 -21.34 -2.52
C SER A 75 14.76 -21.37 -3.92
N GLY A 76 15.58 -20.37 -4.28
CA GLY A 76 16.24 -20.32 -5.57
C GLY A 76 17.21 -21.47 -5.81
N PHE A 77 18.05 -21.79 -4.82
CA PHE A 77 18.99 -22.92 -4.95
C PHE A 77 18.27 -24.27 -4.95
N TYR A 78 17.22 -24.43 -4.13
CA TYR A 78 16.41 -25.66 -4.12
C TYR A 78 15.76 -25.94 -5.48
N ASN A 79 15.28 -24.89 -6.16
CA ASN A 79 14.65 -25.01 -7.48
C ASN A 79 15.62 -24.87 -8.66
N LEU A 80 16.93 -24.87 -8.41
CA LEU A 80 17.96 -24.72 -9.44
C LEU A 80 17.80 -23.44 -10.29
N SER A 81 17.18 -22.40 -9.71
CA SER A 81 17.07 -21.10 -10.36
C SER A 81 18.46 -20.51 -10.57
N SER A 82 18.66 -19.84 -11.70
CA SER A 82 19.92 -19.19 -12.00
C SER A 82 20.22 -18.06 -11.00
N LEU A 83 21.50 -17.80 -10.73
CA LEU A 83 21.90 -16.67 -9.88
C LEU A 83 21.30 -15.34 -10.35
N LYS A 84 21.15 -15.18 -11.67
CA LYS A 84 20.54 -14.00 -12.28
C LYS A 84 19.08 -13.83 -11.87
N GLU A 85 18.27 -14.90 -11.89
CA GLU A 85 16.86 -14.87 -11.46
C GLU A 85 16.73 -14.57 -9.97
N ILE A 86 17.58 -15.18 -9.14
CA ILE A 86 17.63 -14.93 -7.69
C ILE A 86 17.95 -13.44 -7.44
N LEU A 87 19.02 -12.92 -8.06
CA LEU A 87 19.41 -11.52 -7.90
C LEU A 87 18.32 -10.55 -8.41
N LEU A 88 17.68 -10.85 -9.52
CA LEU A 88 16.56 -10.05 -10.02
C LEU A 88 15.38 -10.05 -9.07
N PHE A 89 15.04 -11.17 -8.44
CA PHE A 89 13.99 -11.17 -7.42
C PHE A 89 14.40 -10.39 -6.17
N THR A 90 15.65 -10.51 -5.72
CA THR A 90 16.15 -9.76 -4.55
C THR A 90 16.06 -8.23 -4.71
N ARG A 91 15.90 -7.71 -5.93
CA ARG A 91 15.61 -6.28 -6.15
C ARG A 91 14.38 -5.81 -5.37
N VAL A 92 13.35 -6.66 -5.24
CA VAL A 92 12.12 -6.36 -4.50
C VAL A 92 12.47 -6.07 -3.03
N LEU A 93 13.37 -6.86 -2.46
CA LEU A 93 13.83 -6.73 -1.08
C LEU A 93 14.69 -5.47 -0.91
N VAL A 94 15.64 -5.25 -1.82
CA VAL A 94 16.55 -4.09 -1.76
C VAL A 94 15.78 -2.78 -1.88
N PHE A 95 14.89 -2.65 -2.88
CA PHE A 95 14.17 -1.41 -3.13
C PHE A 95 13.20 -1.06 -2.00
N SER A 96 12.45 -2.04 -1.50
CA SER A 96 11.56 -1.82 -0.34
C SER A 96 12.34 -1.49 0.93
N TYR A 97 13.48 -2.13 1.19
CA TYR A 97 14.34 -1.77 2.33
C TYR A 97 14.89 -0.35 2.23
N LEU A 98 15.38 0.07 1.06
CA LEU A 98 15.89 1.43 0.84
C LEU A 98 14.80 2.48 1.15
N ILE A 99 13.56 2.22 0.76
CA ILE A 99 12.42 3.11 1.02
C ILE A 99 12.08 3.17 2.51
N TYR A 100 12.07 2.02 3.19
CA TYR A 100 11.95 1.97 4.64
C TYR A 100 13.07 2.80 5.32
N TYR A 101 14.31 2.61 4.89
CA TYR A 101 15.47 3.31 5.44
C TYR A 101 15.36 4.82 5.25
N LEU A 102 14.95 5.28 4.05
CA LEU A 102 14.68 6.70 3.77
C LEU A 102 13.68 7.28 4.77
N VAL A 103 12.52 6.63 4.95
CA VAL A 103 11.48 7.09 5.89
C VAL A 103 12.02 7.17 7.30
N ARG A 104 12.72 6.11 7.75
CA ARG A 104 13.25 6.00 9.10
C ARG A 104 14.22 7.14 9.45
N VAL A 105 15.14 7.45 8.54
CA VAL A 105 16.17 8.48 8.75
C VAL A 105 15.63 9.90 8.56
N SER A 106 14.63 10.07 7.69
CA SER A 106 14.11 11.38 7.28
C SER A 106 12.97 11.88 8.16
N ILE A 107 12.06 11.00 8.59
CA ILE A 107 10.90 11.39 9.40
C ILE A 107 11.26 11.37 10.88
N SER A 108 11.29 12.57 11.45
CA SER A 108 11.47 12.88 12.88
C SER A 108 10.20 13.55 13.42
N PRO A 109 10.02 13.66 14.74
CA PRO A 109 8.82 14.29 15.32
C PRO A 109 8.52 15.68 14.75
N THR A 110 9.55 16.50 14.50
CA THR A 110 9.41 17.84 13.92
C THR A 110 9.05 17.83 12.43
N ALA A 111 9.33 16.74 11.72
CA ALA A 111 9.02 16.58 10.30
C ALA A 111 7.63 15.98 10.04
N ILE A 112 6.92 15.48 11.05
CA ILE A 112 5.59 14.86 10.89
C ILE A 112 4.60 15.85 10.27
N ALA A 113 4.44 17.03 10.87
CA ALA A 113 3.48 18.02 10.42
C ALA A 113 3.69 18.45 8.95
N PRO A 114 4.90 18.85 8.49
CA PRO A 114 5.09 19.23 7.10
C PRO A 114 4.89 18.07 6.11
N VAL A 115 5.32 16.85 6.45
CA VAL A 115 5.10 15.67 5.59
C VAL A 115 3.61 15.37 5.44
N MET A 116 2.87 15.35 6.54
CA MET A 116 1.43 15.09 6.49
C MET A 116 0.66 16.22 5.81
N LYS A 117 1.08 17.48 5.97
CA LYS A 117 0.51 18.61 5.22
C LYS A 117 0.69 18.42 3.71
N ALA A 118 1.89 18.06 3.26
CA ALA A 118 2.14 17.79 1.85
C ALA A 118 1.30 16.61 1.34
N ALA A 119 1.22 15.52 2.10
CA ALA A 119 0.38 14.37 1.76
C ALA A 119 -1.09 14.74 1.64
N ILE A 120 -1.66 15.51 2.57
CA ILE A 120 -3.06 15.94 2.51
C ILE A 120 -3.32 16.83 1.29
N TRP A 121 -2.41 17.76 0.97
CA TRP A 121 -2.56 18.60 -0.23
C TRP A 121 -2.59 17.76 -1.51
N ILE A 122 -1.66 16.81 -1.65
CA ILE A 122 -1.65 15.88 -2.78
C ILE A 122 -2.91 15.01 -2.80
N ALA A 123 -3.42 14.60 -1.64
CA ALA A 123 -4.63 13.78 -1.54
C ALA A 123 -5.88 14.55 -1.98
N VAL A 124 -6.05 15.80 -1.54
CA VAL A 124 -7.23 16.61 -1.84
C VAL A 124 -7.35 16.91 -3.33
N ILE A 125 -6.23 17.13 -4.03
CA ILE A 125 -6.24 17.40 -5.47
C ILE A 125 -6.51 16.15 -6.33
N GLN A 126 -6.49 14.93 -5.77
CA GLN A 126 -6.67 13.71 -6.55
C GLN A 126 -8.04 13.62 -7.22
N LEU A 127 -9.13 14.06 -6.58
CA LEU A 127 -10.46 13.96 -7.21
C LEU A 127 -10.57 14.78 -8.50
N PRO A 128 -10.21 16.09 -8.52
CA PRO A 128 -10.12 16.85 -9.76
C PRO A 128 -9.29 16.14 -10.83
N ILE A 129 -8.17 15.52 -10.44
CA ILE A 129 -7.28 14.83 -11.37
C ILE A 129 -7.95 13.57 -11.94
N ILE A 130 -8.60 12.76 -11.11
CA ILE A 130 -9.34 11.56 -11.54
C ILE A 130 -10.44 11.95 -12.53
N LEU A 131 -11.23 12.98 -12.20
CA LEU A 131 -12.30 13.45 -13.08
C LEU A 131 -11.76 13.99 -14.41
N LEU A 132 -10.64 14.73 -14.36
CA LEU A 132 -9.97 15.22 -15.56
C LEU A 132 -9.46 14.07 -16.42
N GLN A 133 -8.84 13.06 -15.80
CA GLN A 133 -8.38 11.86 -16.48
C GLN A 133 -9.55 11.12 -17.11
N TRP A 134 -10.65 10.87 -16.41
CA TRP A 134 -11.81 10.21 -16.98
C TRP A 134 -12.31 10.90 -18.26
N LYS A 135 -12.29 12.23 -18.28
CA LYS A 135 -12.72 13.00 -19.45
C LYS A 135 -11.70 13.02 -20.58
N LEU A 136 -10.41 13.12 -20.27
CA LEU A 136 -9.34 13.34 -21.25
C LEU A 136 -8.58 12.08 -21.65
N TYR A 137 -8.74 10.96 -20.93
CA TYR A 137 -7.93 9.77 -21.14
C TYR A 137 -8.04 9.26 -22.58
N ASP A 138 -9.25 9.22 -23.12
CA ASP A 138 -9.50 8.77 -24.49
C ASP A 138 -9.02 9.76 -25.55
N SER A 139 -8.55 10.95 -25.15
CA SER A 139 -7.87 11.92 -26.01
C SER A 139 -6.34 11.81 -25.98
N ILE A 140 -5.76 11.03 -25.06
CA ILE A 140 -4.30 10.85 -24.95
C ILE A 140 -3.81 9.87 -26.05
N PRO A 141 -2.65 10.06 -26.70
CA PRO A 141 -2.11 9.10 -27.67
C PRO A 141 -1.94 7.69 -27.10
N LEU A 142 -2.21 6.65 -27.90
CA LEU A 142 -2.07 5.24 -27.46
C LEU A 142 -0.67 4.90 -26.94
N SER A 143 0.39 5.49 -27.51
CA SER A 143 1.77 5.32 -27.04
C SER A 143 2.01 5.87 -25.63
N TRP A 144 1.13 6.74 -25.14
CA TRP A 144 1.17 7.34 -23.81
C TRP A 144 0.11 6.73 -22.88
N ARG A 145 -0.75 5.83 -23.39
CA ARG A 145 -1.68 5.03 -22.61
C ARG A 145 -0.92 3.80 -22.10
N GLY A 146 -0.77 3.66 -20.78
CA GLY A 146 -0.32 2.39 -20.21
C GLY A 146 -1.31 1.26 -20.50
N GLU A 147 -0.82 0.00 -20.49
CA GLU A 147 -1.68 -1.18 -20.51
C GLU A 147 -2.73 -1.09 -19.38
N ALA A 148 -3.95 -1.47 -19.70
CA ALA A 148 -5.08 -1.24 -18.83
C ALA A 148 -5.93 -2.49 -18.64
N ILE A 149 -6.12 -2.86 -17.39
CA ILE A 149 -7.12 -3.86 -17.00
C ILE A 149 -8.39 -3.09 -16.60
N LEU A 150 -9.52 -3.37 -17.26
CA LEU A 150 -10.79 -2.64 -17.07
C LEU A 150 -11.27 -2.60 -15.60
N VAL A 151 -10.90 -3.62 -14.82
CA VAL A 151 -11.36 -3.84 -13.45
C VAL A 151 -10.82 -2.80 -12.44
N ASP A 152 -9.78 -2.04 -12.77
CA ASP A 152 -9.12 -1.10 -11.85
C ASP A 152 -9.06 0.37 -12.36
N PHE A 153 -9.96 0.75 -13.29
CA PHE A 153 -10.06 2.10 -13.91
C PHE A 153 -10.02 3.32 -12.94
N GLY A 154 -9.30 4.39 -13.28
CA GLY A 154 -9.61 5.73 -12.76
C GLY A 154 -8.92 6.18 -11.46
N SER A 155 -7.60 6.13 -11.41
CA SER A 155 -6.84 6.24 -10.18
C SER A 155 -5.80 7.38 -10.11
N GLY A 156 -6.07 8.56 -10.68
CA GLY A 156 -5.27 9.77 -10.44
C GLY A 156 -3.98 9.83 -11.26
N THR A 157 -3.12 10.83 -11.00
CA THR A 157 -1.94 11.35 -11.78
C THR A 157 -0.96 10.35 -12.42
N PHE A 158 -1.17 9.07 -12.21
CA PHE A 158 -0.32 7.97 -12.58
C PHE A 158 -0.61 7.50 -14.01
N ASN A 159 0.43 6.99 -14.66
CA ASN A 159 0.46 6.65 -16.09
C ASN A 159 -0.38 5.42 -16.46
N TYR A 160 -1.03 4.79 -15.48
CA TYR A 160 -1.73 3.51 -15.63
C TYR A 160 -3.21 3.69 -15.32
N LYS A 161 -4.06 3.02 -16.10
CA LYS A 161 -5.50 2.94 -15.80
C LYS A 161 -5.81 2.22 -14.47
N THR A 162 -4.81 1.70 -13.73
CA THR A 162 -4.95 0.70 -12.66
C THR A 162 -4.04 0.97 -11.44
N ASP A 163 -4.03 2.19 -10.91
CA ASP A 163 -3.17 2.58 -9.78
C ASP A 163 -3.88 2.41 -8.41
N TYR A 164 -3.81 1.20 -7.88
CA TYR A 164 -4.22 0.92 -6.50
C TYR A 164 -3.37 1.67 -5.45
N ALA A 165 -2.16 2.14 -5.78
CA ALA A 165 -1.28 2.86 -4.87
C ALA A 165 -1.84 4.25 -4.53
N MET A 166 -2.45 4.93 -5.50
CA MET A 166 -3.15 6.19 -5.26
C MET A 166 -4.34 6.01 -4.32
N SER A 167 -5.24 5.08 -4.62
CA SER A 167 -6.39 4.83 -3.74
C SER A 167 -5.93 4.40 -2.35
N PHE A 168 -4.89 3.55 -2.26
CA PHE A 168 -4.30 3.15 -1.00
C PHE A 168 -3.71 4.33 -0.23
N PHE A 169 -3.01 5.23 -0.92
CA PHE A 169 -2.51 6.49 -0.37
C PHE A 169 -3.64 7.34 0.23
N LEU A 170 -4.78 7.45 -0.46
CA LEU A 170 -5.95 8.16 0.07
C LEU A 170 -6.50 7.49 1.33
N VAL A 171 -6.66 6.15 1.35
CA VAL A 171 -7.10 5.40 2.53
C VAL A 171 -6.14 5.60 3.70
N MET A 172 -4.85 5.62 3.44
CA MET A 172 -3.81 5.89 4.43
C MET A 172 -3.92 7.31 5.02
N VAL A 173 -4.19 8.32 4.20
CA VAL A 173 -4.44 9.70 4.68
C VAL A 173 -5.74 9.79 5.47
N VAL A 174 -6.82 9.12 5.04
CA VAL A 174 -8.08 9.02 5.79
C VAL A 174 -7.84 8.38 7.16
N THR A 175 -7.09 7.27 7.20
CA THR A 175 -6.72 6.59 8.44
C THR A 175 -5.98 7.54 9.39
N PHE A 176 -5.01 8.30 8.87
CA PHE A 176 -4.32 9.33 9.66
C PHE A 176 -5.29 10.38 10.21
N LEU A 177 -6.15 10.97 9.37
CA LEU A 177 -7.09 12.02 9.80
C LEU A 177 -8.07 11.56 10.88
N LEU A 178 -8.50 10.30 10.83
CA LEU A 178 -9.48 9.72 11.75
C LEU A 178 -8.86 9.22 13.07
N PHE A 179 -7.61 8.73 13.05
CA PHE A 179 -7.02 8.05 14.22
C PHE A 179 -5.82 8.78 14.85
N ALA A 180 -5.25 9.81 14.20
CA ALA A 180 -4.20 10.65 14.79
C ALA A 180 -4.82 11.72 15.71
N ASN A 181 -5.24 11.31 16.90
CA ASN A 181 -6.05 12.11 17.84
C ASN A 181 -5.39 13.38 18.43
N LYS A 182 -4.16 13.76 18.05
CA LYS A 182 -3.43 14.88 18.68
C LYS A 182 -2.65 15.80 17.74
N SER A 183 -2.81 15.68 16.41
CA SER A 183 -2.21 16.67 15.52
C SER A 183 -3.10 17.92 15.45
N HIS A 184 -2.86 18.90 16.32
CA HIS A 184 -3.60 20.18 16.36
C HIS A 184 -3.72 20.89 15.00
N PHE A 185 -2.82 20.59 14.06
CA PHE A 185 -2.78 21.20 12.73
C PHE A 185 -4.05 21.02 11.88
N PHE A 186 -4.83 19.94 12.06
CA PHE A 186 -5.94 19.62 11.15
C PHE A 186 -7.29 19.35 11.84
N GLU A 187 -7.38 19.52 13.16
CA GLU A 187 -8.59 19.17 13.93
C GLU A 187 -9.85 19.85 13.41
N LYS A 188 -9.75 21.09 12.93
CA LYS A 188 -10.88 21.88 12.45
C LYS A 188 -11.53 21.32 11.18
N TYR A 189 -10.75 20.72 10.27
CA TYR A 189 -11.22 20.29 8.94
C TYR A 189 -11.03 18.79 8.68
N LYS A 190 -10.66 18.00 9.70
CA LYS A 190 -10.37 16.57 9.51
C LYS A 190 -11.53 15.77 8.94
N TYR A 191 -12.77 16.02 9.37
CA TYR A 191 -13.93 15.26 8.87
C TYR A 191 -14.34 15.63 7.44
N PRO A 192 -14.47 16.93 7.08
CA PRO A 192 -14.72 17.30 5.68
C PRO A 192 -13.65 16.75 4.73
N ILE A 193 -12.37 16.82 5.11
CA ILE A 193 -11.29 16.27 4.30
C ILE A 193 -11.39 14.75 4.22
N ALA A 194 -11.59 14.04 5.35
CA ALA A 194 -11.73 12.59 5.34
C ALA A 194 -12.90 12.11 4.47
N LEU A 195 -14.05 12.80 4.53
CA LEU A 195 -15.20 12.50 3.68
C LEU A 195 -14.91 12.77 2.20
N TRP A 196 -14.27 13.90 1.88
CA TRP A 196 -13.83 14.22 0.52
C TRP A 196 -12.91 13.14 -0.07
N LEU A 197 -11.90 12.72 0.69
CA LEU A 197 -10.98 11.66 0.27
C LEU A 197 -11.68 10.30 0.17
N SER A 198 -12.63 10.01 1.06
CA SER A 198 -13.43 8.78 1.00
C SER A 198 -14.28 8.73 -0.27
N LEU A 199 -14.95 9.84 -0.63
CA LEU A 199 -15.68 9.96 -1.89
C LEU A 199 -14.77 9.73 -3.09
N THR A 200 -13.55 10.27 -3.04
CA THR A 200 -12.53 10.08 -4.08
C THR A 200 -12.19 8.60 -4.28
N VAL A 201 -12.01 7.84 -3.20
CA VAL A 201 -11.76 6.40 -3.24
C VAL A 201 -12.98 5.62 -3.72
N LEU A 202 -14.19 6.04 -3.36
CA LEU A 202 -15.43 5.38 -3.81
C LEU A 202 -15.66 5.55 -5.31
N ILE A 203 -15.30 6.71 -5.87
CA ILE A 203 -15.36 7.00 -7.31
C ILE A 203 -14.27 6.23 -8.08
N ALA A 204 -13.08 6.03 -7.50
CA ALA A 204 -12.04 5.21 -8.10
C ALA A 204 -12.52 3.74 -8.27
N ASN A 205 -12.07 3.01 -9.30
CA ASN A 205 -12.58 1.66 -9.57
C ASN A 205 -11.88 0.54 -8.77
N SER A 206 -11.05 0.87 -7.77
CA SER A 206 -10.33 -0.14 -6.98
C SER A 206 -11.19 -0.74 -5.86
N GLN A 207 -11.85 -1.87 -6.13
CA GLN A 207 -12.78 -2.52 -5.20
C GLN A 207 -12.12 -2.92 -3.86
N ILE A 208 -10.88 -3.40 -3.89
CA ILE A 208 -10.18 -3.87 -2.69
C ILE A 208 -9.83 -2.71 -1.76
N VAL A 209 -9.45 -1.58 -2.33
CA VAL A 209 -9.18 -0.39 -1.53
C VAL A 209 -10.46 0.19 -0.93
N LYS A 210 -11.63 0.03 -1.59
CA LYS A 210 -12.94 0.35 -0.99
C LYS A 210 -13.24 -0.53 0.22
N ILE A 211 -12.87 -1.81 0.20
CA ILE A 211 -13.00 -2.71 1.36
C ILE A 211 -12.12 -2.20 2.51
N ALA A 212 -10.86 -1.86 2.23
CA ALA A 212 -9.96 -1.29 3.24
C ALA A 212 -10.53 0.03 3.83
N LEU A 213 -11.07 0.92 2.98
CA LEU A 213 -11.74 2.14 3.43
C LEU A 213 -12.94 1.85 4.34
N LEU A 214 -13.77 0.87 3.97
CA LEU A 214 -14.93 0.47 4.76
C LEU A 214 -14.52 -0.04 6.14
N ILE A 215 -13.46 -0.84 6.23
CA ILE A 215 -12.92 -1.32 7.51
C ILE A 215 -12.43 -0.16 8.37
N VAL A 216 -11.71 0.81 7.78
CA VAL A 216 -11.24 2.01 8.50
C VAL A 216 -12.41 2.80 9.09
N TRP A 217 -13.45 3.06 8.31
CA TRP A 217 -14.65 3.75 8.78
C TRP A 217 -15.43 2.92 9.81
N LEU A 218 -15.61 1.62 9.60
CA LEU A 218 -16.30 0.75 10.54
C LEU A 218 -15.62 0.78 11.90
N ILE A 219 -14.30 0.60 11.96
CA ILE A 219 -13.53 0.68 13.20
C ILE A 219 -13.62 2.08 13.82
N TYR A 220 -13.59 3.13 13.00
CA TYR A 220 -13.73 4.50 13.49
C TYR A 220 -15.10 4.73 14.15
N ILE A 221 -16.17 4.25 13.51
CA ILE A 221 -17.54 4.41 14.04
C ILE A 221 -17.71 3.57 15.30
N LEU A 222 -17.31 2.29 15.29
CA LEU A 222 -17.38 1.39 16.44
C LEU A 222 -16.65 1.94 17.67
N ARG A 223 -15.55 2.66 17.46
CA ARG A 223 -14.75 3.25 18.53
C ARG A 223 -15.35 4.53 19.11
N ASN A 224 -15.95 5.38 18.27
CA ASN A 224 -16.33 6.74 18.67
C ASN A 224 -17.83 6.92 18.94
N PHE A 225 -18.67 6.01 18.47
CA PHE A 225 -20.12 6.10 18.66
C PHE A 225 -20.61 5.03 19.63
N LYS A 226 -21.62 5.38 20.44
CA LYS A 226 -22.29 4.41 21.31
C LYS A 226 -23.00 3.37 20.46
N ILE A 227 -22.97 2.10 20.88
CA ILE A 227 -23.56 0.99 20.12
C ILE A 227 -25.04 1.21 19.79
N LYS A 228 -25.78 1.90 20.67
CA LYS A 228 -27.18 2.29 20.43
C LYS A 228 -27.33 3.20 19.20
N THR A 229 -26.47 4.21 19.06
CA THR A 229 -26.47 5.13 17.90
C THR A 229 -26.09 4.41 16.61
N LEU A 230 -25.15 3.46 16.70
CA LEU A 230 -24.76 2.58 15.59
C LEU A 230 -25.91 1.70 15.11
N ILE A 231 -26.66 1.09 16.02
CA ILE A 231 -27.82 0.26 15.67
C ILE A 231 -28.88 1.11 14.98
N THR A 232 -29.19 2.30 15.49
CA THR A 232 -30.18 3.19 14.87
C THR A 232 -29.77 3.65 13.48
N PHE A 233 -28.49 4.04 13.30
CA PHE A 233 -27.96 4.45 12.00
C PHE A 233 -27.88 3.28 11.01
N GLY A 234 -27.46 2.10 11.49
CA GLY A 234 -27.40 0.86 10.70
C GLY A 234 -28.78 0.39 10.24
N LEU A 235 -29.79 0.44 11.11
CA LEU A 235 -31.19 0.20 10.74
C LEU A 235 -31.67 1.22 9.70
N GLY A 236 -31.30 2.49 9.85
CA GLY A 236 -31.63 3.53 8.86
C GLY A 236 -31.04 3.24 7.48
N ILE A 237 -29.75 2.91 7.39
CA ILE A 237 -29.10 2.53 6.14
C ILE A 237 -29.70 1.24 5.57
N LEU A 238 -29.97 0.24 6.41
CA LEU A 238 -30.59 -1.02 5.97
C LEU A 238 -31.97 -0.75 5.36
N VAL A 239 -32.81 0.05 6.02
CA VAL A 239 -34.14 0.41 5.52
C VAL A 239 -34.05 1.17 4.21
N VAL A 240 -33.17 2.16 4.10
CA VAL A 240 -32.94 2.91 2.85
C VAL A 240 -32.38 2.01 1.75
N GLY A 241 -31.43 1.13 2.08
CA GLY A 241 -30.82 0.19 1.14
C GLY A 241 -31.82 -0.85 0.62
N VAL A 242 -32.66 -1.39 1.50
CA VAL A 242 -33.77 -2.30 1.15
C VAL A 242 -34.80 -1.56 0.31
N PHE A 243 -35.16 -0.32 0.65
CA PHE A 243 -36.07 0.50 -0.13
C PHE A 243 -35.51 0.77 -1.54
N ILE A 244 -34.23 1.15 -1.66
CA ILE A 244 -33.57 1.33 -2.96
C ILE A 244 -33.52 0.00 -3.73
N ALA A 245 -33.17 -1.12 -3.10
CA ALA A 245 -33.11 -2.42 -3.76
C ALA A 245 -34.48 -2.88 -4.30
N ILE A 246 -35.56 -2.66 -3.54
CA ILE A 246 -36.94 -2.95 -3.94
C ILE A 246 -37.40 -2.02 -5.06
N VAL A 247 -37.05 -0.73 -4.99
CA VAL A 247 -37.47 0.28 -5.97
C VAL A 247 -36.68 0.18 -7.29
N TYR A 248 -35.39 -0.17 -7.23
CA TYR A 248 -34.50 -0.01 -8.39
C TYR A 248 -34.17 -1.26 -9.19
N GLN A 249 -34.20 -2.50 -8.65
CA GLN A 249 -34.17 -3.77 -9.42
C GLN A 249 -33.86 -4.97 -8.51
N GLY A 250 -34.89 -5.73 -8.12
CA GLY A 250 -34.72 -7.03 -7.46
C GLY A 250 -34.05 -8.10 -8.34
N ASN A 251 -34.14 -7.99 -9.68
CA ASN A 251 -33.64 -9.01 -10.61
C ASN A 251 -32.12 -8.93 -10.88
N LEU A 252 -31.50 -7.76 -10.72
CA LEU A 252 -30.07 -7.55 -11.05
C LEU A 252 -29.13 -8.05 -9.95
N ILE A 253 -29.60 -8.13 -8.70
CA ILE A 253 -28.83 -8.69 -7.58
C ILE A 253 -28.79 -10.22 -7.69
N THR A 254 -29.91 -10.85 -8.03
CA THR A 254 -30.01 -12.32 -8.18
C THR A 254 -29.17 -12.82 -9.34
N GLU A 255 -29.19 -12.13 -10.49
CA GLU A 255 -28.42 -12.50 -11.69
C GLU A 255 -26.90 -12.38 -11.49
N ASN A 256 -26.43 -11.38 -10.73
CA ASN A 256 -25.02 -11.23 -10.38
C ASN A 256 -24.54 -12.27 -9.34
N ILE A 257 -25.40 -12.68 -8.41
CA ILE A 257 -25.07 -13.72 -7.42
C ILE A 257 -25.05 -15.10 -8.08
N THR A 258 -25.99 -15.43 -8.97
CA THR A 258 -25.98 -16.70 -9.71
C THR A 258 -24.79 -16.78 -10.65
N THR A 259 -24.48 -15.74 -11.43
CA THR A 259 -23.25 -15.72 -12.26
C THR A 259 -21.97 -15.78 -11.42
N PHE A 260 -21.97 -15.23 -10.20
CA PHE A 260 -20.84 -15.37 -9.27
C PHE A 260 -20.65 -16.82 -8.78
N ILE A 261 -21.73 -17.49 -8.40
CA ILE A 261 -21.73 -18.90 -7.98
C ILE A 261 -21.37 -19.84 -9.14
N ASP A 262 -21.87 -19.57 -10.35
CA ASP A 262 -21.57 -20.35 -11.54
C ASP A 262 -20.08 -20.21 -11.94
N ARG A 263 -19.49 -19.02 -11.81
CA ARG A 263 -18.04 -18.80 -12.03
C ARG A 263 -17.18 -19.54 -11.02
N LEU A 264 -17.57 -19.54 -9.73
CA LEU A 264 -16.90 -20.32 -8.68
C LEU A 264 -16.87 -21.82 -8.97
N SER A 265 -17.89 -22.31 -9.68
CA SER A 265 -18.09 -23.74 -9.98
C SER A 265 -17.46 -24.17 -11.30
N SER A 266 -17.13 -23.24 -12.21
CA SER A 266 -16.62 -23.55 -13.55
C SER A 266 -15.13 -23.94 -13.56
N SER A 267 -14.76 -24.92 -14.40
CA SER A 267 -13.39 -25.44 -14.57
C SER A 267 -12.52 -24.61 -15.53
N GLY A 268 -13.12 -23.86 -16.47
CA GLY A 268 -12.38 -23.09 -17.50
C GLY A 268 -11.61 -21.86 -16.98
N ASP A 269 -11.83 -21.46 -15.73
CA ASP A 269 -11.15 -20.32 -15.12
C ASP A 269 -9.71 -20.67 -14.70
N LEU A 270 -9.39 -21.96 -14.45
CA LEU A 270 -8.03 -22.41 -14.12
C LEU A 270 -7.09 -22.33 -15.34
N ASP A 271 -7.56 -22.74 -16.52
CA ASP A 271 -6.77 -22.65 -17.75
C ASP A 271 -6.44 -21.20 -18.12
N THR A 272 -7.36 -20.27 -17.83
CA THR A 272 -7.12 -18.83 -17.98
C THR A 272 -6.00 -18.37 -17.04
N TYR A 273 -6.00 -18.79 -15.78
CA TYR A 273 -4.93 -18.47 -14.83
C TYR A 273 -3.57 -19.10 -15.23
N LEU A 274 -3.57 -20.37 -15.64
CA LEU A 274 -2.36 -21.10 -16.05
C LEU A 274 -1.75 -20.57 -17.35
N SER A 275 -2.56 -19.99 -18.24
CA SER A 275 -2.10 -19.34 -19.48
C SER A 275 -1.68 -17.88 -19.31
N GLY A 276 -1.59 -17.38 -18.07
CA GLY A 276 -1.20 -16.00 -17.77
C GLY A 276 -2.35 -14.98 -17.76
N GLY A 277 -3.58 -15.41 -18.06
CA GLY A 277 -4.78 -14.59 -18.00
C GLY A 277 -5.19 -14.25 -16.56
N TYR A 278 -5.46 -12.98 -16.28
CA TYR A 278 -5.74 -12.49 -14.92
C TYR A 278 -7.03 -13.09 -14.33
N SER A 279 -6.91 -13.95 -13.32
CA SER A 279 -8.07 -14.47 -12.57
C SER A 279 -7.74 -14.68 -11.09
N ARG A 280 -8.38 -13.87 -10.23
CA ARG A 280 -8.16 -13.89 -8.77
C ARG A 280 -8.76 -15.13 -8.11
N PHE A 281 -9.94 -15.57 -8.55
CA PHE A 281 -10.62 -16.73 -8.00
C PHE A 281 -9.90 -18.02 -8.34
N SER A 282 -9.45 -18.16 -9.59
CA SER A 282 -8.63 -19.29 -10.03
C SER A 282 -7.30 -19.37 -9.31
N ALA A 283 -6.65 -18.22 -9.04
CA ALA A 283 -5.45 -18.18 -8.22
C ALA A 283 -5.72 -18.73 -6.82
N ILE A 284 -6.76 -18.24 -6.13
CA ILE A 284 -7.12 -18.73 -4.78
C ILE A 284 -7.43 -20.23 -4.81
N LYS A 285 -8.24 -20.68 -5.77
CA LYS A 285 -8.60 -22.09 -5.94
C LYS A 285 -7.36 -22.96 -6.14
N TYR A 286 -6.49 -22.59 -7.08
CA TYR A 286 -5.24 -23.28 -7.36
C TYR A 286 -4.37 -23.45 -6.11
N PHE A 287 -4.23 -22.38 -5.31
CA PHE A 287 -3.39 -22.43 -4.11
C PHE A 287 -3.99 -23.22 -2.95
N VAL A 288 -5.32 -23.30 -2.86
CA VAL A 288 -6.01 -24.08 -1.82
C VAL A 288 -6.02 -25.57 -2.17
N THR A 289 -6.07 -25.95 -3.45
CA THR A 289 -6.21 -27.35 -3.88
C THR A 289 -4.90 -28.02 -4.24
N ASP A 290 -4.09 -27.40 -5.09
CA ASP A 290 -2.99 -28.07 -5.79
C ASP A 290 -1.62 -27.38 -5.61
N GLY A 291 -1.61 -26.17 -5.05
CA GLY A 291 -0.43 -25.31 -5.01
C GLY A 291 0.36 -25.30 -3.69
N PHE A 292 0.01 -26.08 -2.66
CA PHE A 292 0.71 -25.98 -1.38
C PHE A 292 2.16 -26.45 -1.47
N SER A 293 3.11 -25.54 -1.27
CA SER A 293 4.52 -25.88 -1.12
C SER A 293 5.25 -25.00 -0.09
N TRP A 294 6.12 -25.62 0.70
CA TRP A 294 6.98 -24.92 1.67
C TRP A 294 8.00 -24.02 0.97
N LEU A 295 8.54 -24.49 -0.16
CA LEU A 295 9.44 -23.77 -1.07
C LEU A 295 8.74 -23.72 -2.43
N GLY A 296 8.55 -22.51 -2.98
CA GLY A 296 7.84 -22.30 -4.24
C GLY A 296 8.62 -22.84 -5.43
N ASP A 297 8.20 -22.54 -6.66
CA ASP A 297 8.86 -23.08 -7.87
C ASP A 297 10.15 -22.34 -8.25
N GLY A 298 10.57 -21.37 -7.44
CA GLY A 298 11.78 -20.60 -7.65
C GLY A 298 11.52 -19.13 -8.02
N PRO A 299 12.46 -18.22 -7.69
CA PRO A 299 12.35 -16.81 -8.04
C PRO A 299 12.21 -16.59 -9.55
N SER A 300 11.32 -15.68 -9.96
CA SER A 300 11.02 -15.34 -11.37
C SER A 300 10.28 -16.41 -12.18
N ALA A 301 9.80 -17.49 -11.56
CA ALA A 301 9.08 -18.56 -12.27
C ALA A 301 7.67 -18.13 -12.77
N TYR A 302 7.08 -17.06 -12.22
CA TYR A 302 5.69 -16.67 -12.47
C TYR A 302 5.55 -15.28 -13.11
N SER A 303 6.62 -14.49 -13.10
CA SER A 303 6.70 -13.22 -13.80
C SER A 303 8.08 -13.06 -14.41
N ASP A 304 8.13 -12.77 -15.72
CA ASP A 304 9.38 -12.44 -16.37
C ASP A 304 9.92 -11.10 -15.80
N PRO A 305 11.10 -11.10 -15.16
CA PRO A 305 11.66 -9.93 -14.52
C PRO A 305 12.21 -8.90 -15.52
N PHE A 306 12.20 -9.17 -16.83
CA PHE A 306 12.60 -8.25 -17.89
C PHE A 306 11.40 -7.66 -18.62
N THR A 307 10.45 -8.51 -19.02
CA THR A 307 9.29 -8.08 -19.82
C THR A 307 8.05 -7.76 -18.98
N ARG A 308 8.03 -8.17 -17.71
CA ARG A 308 6.84 -8.20 -16.83
C ARG A 308 5.69 -9.06 -17.36
N ALA A 309 5.92 -9.87 -18.39
CA ALA A 309 4.94 -10.82 -18.86
C ALA A 309 4.57 -11.75 -17.70
N LEU A 310 3.27 -11.87 -17.46
CA LEU A 310 2.73 -12.80 -16.50
C LEU A 310 2.78 -14.20 -17.10
N LEU A 311 3.56 -15.07 -16.47
CA LEU A 311 3.55 -16.49 -16.81
C LEU A 311 2.35 -17.18 -16.14
N ARG A 312 1.82 -16.59 -15.05
CA ARG A 312 0.51 -16.96 -14.47
C ARG A 312 -0.31 -15.74 -14.05
N GLY A 313 -1.63 -15.92 -14.05
CA GLY A 313 -2.66 -14.89 -13.97
C GLY A 313 -2.87 -14.15 -12.64
N ASN A 314 -1.83 -13.75 -11.91
CA ASN A 314 -1.98 -12.86 -10.75
C ASN A 314 -0.67 -12.13 -10.37
N THR A 315 -0.77 -10.86 -9.99
CA THR A 315 0.34 -9.99 -9.56
C THR A 315 0.36 -9.71 -8.06
N GLY A 316 -0.61 -10.21 -7.29
CA GLY A 316 -0.70 -9.97 -5.85
C GLY A 316 0.54 -10.48 -5.11
N HIS A 317 1.01 -9.71 -4.13
CA HIS A 317 2.16 -10.05 -3.30
C HIS A 317 2.03 -11.43 -2.67
N PHE A 318 0.85 -11.77 -2.14
CA PHE A 318 0.58 -13.09 -1.57
C PHE A 318 0.86 -14.19 -2.58
N PHE A 319 0.33 -14.03 -3.79
CA PHE A 319 0.41 -15.02 -4.83
C PHE A 319 1.82 -15.16 -5.38
N VAL A 320 2.51 -14.04 -5.64
CA VAL A 320 3.89 -14.05 -6.14
C VAL A 320 4.86 -14.67 -5.12
N PHE A 321 4.79 -14.26 -3.84
CA PHE A 321 5.71 -14.81 -2.84
C PHE A 321 5.40 -16.27 -2.52
N PHE A 322 4.12 -16.63 -2.44
CA PHE A 322 3.73 -18.02 -2.25
C PHE A 322 4.19 -18.90 -3.42
N SER A 323 4.04 -18.44 -4.66
CA SER A 323 4.33 -19.25 -5.83
C SER A 323 5.82 -19.34 -6.16
N GLU A 324 6.57 -18.25 -6.04
CA GLU A 324 7.99 -18.21 -6.40
C GLU A 324 8.92 -18.57 -5.23
N VAL A 325 8.49 -18.32 -3.98
CA VAL A 325 9.33 -18.53 -2.79
C VAL A 325 8.73 -19.54 -1.82
N GLY A 326 7.42 -19.79 -1.88
CA GLY A 326 6.72 -20.76 -1.03
C GLY A 326 6.09 -20.13 0.20
N VAL A 327 5.45 -20.97 1.02
CA VAL A 327 4.85 -20.56 2.30
C VAL A 327 5.86 -19.86 3.20
N LEU A 328 7.12 -20.32 3.22
CA LEU A 328 8.18 -19.69 4.01
C LEU A 328 8.50 -18.27 3.52
N GLY A 329 8.52 -18.07 2.20
CA GLY A 329 8.74 -16.76 1.60
C GLY A 329 7.64 -15.77 1.94
N LEU A 330 6.38 -16.22 1.81
CA LEU A 330 5.22 -15.42 2.18
C LEU A 330 5.21 -15.09 3.69
N ALA A 331 5.50 -16.07 4.55
CA ALA A 331 5.58 -15.83 5.99
C ALA A 331 6.69 -14.83 6.34
N ALA A 332 7.87 -14.97 5.74
CA ALA A 332 8.97 -14.04 5.94
C ALA A 332 8.65 -12.61 5.42
N SER A 333 7.93 -12.47 4.31
CA SER A 333 7.51 -11.15 3.81
C SER A 333 6.47 -10.51 4.72
N LEU A 334 5.53 -11.29 5.28
CA LEU A 334 4.59 -10.80 6.30
C LEU A 334 5.30 -10.39 7.59
N ILE A 335 6.37 -11.09 7.99
CA ILE A 335 7.22 -10.69 9.11
C ILE A 335 7.89 -9.33 8.82
N VAL A 336 8.33 -9.06 7.58
CA VAL A 336 8.84 -7.74 7.20
C VAL A 336 7.76 -6.67 7.38
N LEU A 337 6.56 -6.88 6.83
CA LEU A 337 5.46 -5.92 6.98
C LEU A 337 5.12 -5.68 8.45
N PHE A 338 5.06 -6.74 9.26
CA PHE A 338 4.81 -6.69 10.68
C PHE A 338 5.91 -5.92 11.43
N ALA A 339 7.18 -6.22 11.16
CA ALA A 339 8.33 -5.57 11.79
C ALA A 339 8.37 -4.06 11.47
N VAL A 340 7.88 -3.65 10.30
CA VAL A 340 7.70 -2.22 9.98
C VAL A 340 6.59 -1.61 10.84
N ALA A 341 5.40 -2.22 10.90
CA ALA A 341 4.24 -1.71 11.64
C ALA A 341 4.44 -1.64 13.16
N PHE A 342 5.14 -2.63 13.72
CA PHE A 342 5.16 -2.91 15.15
C PHE A 342 6.61 -2.99 15.67
N PRO A 343 7.28 -1.84 15.87
CA PRO A 343 8.63 -1.81 16.42
C PRO A 343 8.67 -2.39 17.84
N ILE A 344 9.64 -3.26 18.08
CA ILE A 344 10.00 -3.70 19.43
C ILE A 344 10.99 -2.69 20.01
N VAL A 345 10.62 -2.04 21.11
CA VAL A 345 11.49 -1.12 21.85
C VAL A 345 11.48 -1.57 23.31
N ASN A 346 12.68 -1.78 23.89
CA ASN A 346 12.84 -2.28 25.26
C ASN A 346 12.02 -3.56 25.54
N GLY A 347 12.00 -4.49 24.57
CA GLY A 347 11.28 -5.76 24.68
C GLY A 347 9.75 -5.67 24.57
N LYS A 348 9.19 -4.48 24.32
CA LYS A 348 7.74 -4.27 24.16
C LYS A 348 7.38 -3.94 22.71
N ILE A 349 6.31 -4.54 22.22
CA ILE A 349 5.75 -4.24 20.90
C ILE A 349 4.94 -2.94 20.99
N TYR A 350 5.30 -1.94 20.18
CA TYR A 350 4.55 -0.69 20.10
C TYR A 350 3.50 -0.77 19.00
N ALA A 351 2.23 -0.80 19.41
CA ALA A 351 1.09 -0.82 18.52
C ALA A 351 0.23 0.45 18.70
N THR A 352 -0.09 1.09 17.58
CA THR A 352 -0.99 2.24 17.53
C THR A 352 -2.15 1.91 16.60
N TRP A 353 -3.30 2.54 16.78
CA TRP A 353 -4.42 2.36 15.83
C TRP A 353 -4.00 2.66 14.39
N LEU A 354 -3.13 3.64 14.20
CA LEU A 354 -2.61 3.99 12.89
C LEU A 354 -1.76 2.85 12.29
N SER A 355 -0.88 2.24 13.09
CA SER A 355 -0.06 1.11 12.62
C SER A 355 -0.87 -0.17 12.41
N ILE A 356 -1.85 -0.46 13.27
CA ILE A 356 -2.76 -1.60 13.11
C ILE A 356 -3.57 -1.48 11.81
N LEU A 357 -4.20 -0.33 11.57
CA LEU A 357 -5.02 -0.11 10.38
C LEU A 357 -4.19 -0.06 9.10
N ALA A 358 -2.98 0.53 9.15
CA ALA A 358 -2.05 0.50 8.04
C ALA A 358 -1.62 -0.94 7.71
N PHE A 359 -1.33 -1.76 8.73
CA PHE A 359 -0.97 -3.17 8.55
C PHE A 359 -2.12 -3.99 7.94
N ILE A 360 -3.34 -3.85 8.47
CA ILE A 360 -4.53 -4.53 7.92
C ILE A 360 -4.74 -4.11 6.46
N SER A 361 -4.66 -2.82 6.17
CA SER A 361 -4.89 -2.30 4.82
C SER A 361 -3.85 -2.79 3.82
N ILE A 362 -2.55 -2.84 4.19
CA ILE A 362 -1.52 -3.35 3.29
C ILE A 362 -1.63 -4.86 3.08
N VAL A 363 -2.04 -5.62 4.10
CA VAL A 363 -2.31 -7.08 3.97
C VAL A 363 -3.47 -7.32 2.99
N ILE A 364 -4.55 -6.56 3.11
CA ILE A 364 -5.69 -6.66 2.17
C ILE A 364 -5.24 -6.31 0.74
N LEU A 365 -4.47 -5.23 0.57
CA LEU A 365 -3.95 -4.82 -0.73
C LEU A 365 -2.98 -5.85 -1.33
N SER A 366 -2.27 -6.60 -0.49
CA SER A 366 -1.28 -7.61 -0.89
C SER A 366 -1.90 -8.79 -1.65
N PHE A 367 -3.22 -8.97 -1.63
CA PHE A 367 -3.90 -9.93 -2.50
C PHE A 367 -3.95 -9.50 -3.96
N THR A 368 -3.71 -8.22 -4.29
CA THR A 368 -3.81 -7.73 -5.67
C THR A 368 -2.66 -6.89 -6.16
N ALA A 369 -1.89 -6.35 -5.24
CA ALA A 369 -0.67 -5.61 -5.54
C ALA A 369 0.53 -6.38 -5.02
N ASN A 370 1.64 -6.35 -5.75
CA ASN A 370 2.94 -6.76 -5.21
C ASN A 370 3.51 -5.63 -4.35
N VAL A 371 3.03 -5.49 -3.11
CA VAL A 371 3.25 -4.31 -2.25
C VAL A 371 4.71 -3.99 -1.96
N MET A 372 5.62 -4.98 -1.90
CA MET A 372 7.05 -4.73 -1.71
C MET A 372 7.77 -4.34 -3.01
N ASN A 373 7.23 -4.73 -4.16
CA ASN A 373 7.75 -4.30 -5.47
C ASN A 373 7.19 -2.93 -5.89
N ASP A 374 5.98 -2.59 -5.42
CA ASP A 374 5.41 -1.25 -5.55
C ASP A 374 5.95 -0.32 -4.46
N VAL A 375 7.05 0.36 -4.81
CA VAL A 375 7.73 1.32 -3.93
C VAL A 375 6.80 2.45 -3.46
N ALA A 376 5.80 2.88 -4.24
CA ALA A 376 4.91 3.96 -3.82
C ALA A 376 3.96 3.50 -2.70
N VAL A 377 3.37 2.31 -2.85
CA VAL A 377 2.57 1.64 -1.80
C VAL A 377 3.40 1.45 -0.54
N PHE A 378 4.59 0.87 -0.68
CA PHE A 378 5.44 0.58 0.46
C PHE A 378 5.92 1.86 1.17
N PHE A 379 6.18 2.92 0.40
CA PHE A 379 6.61 4.21 0.94
C PHE A 379 5.52 4.86 1.79
N ILE A 380 4.28 4.95 1.30
CA ILE A 380 3.20 5.55 2.10
C ILE A 380 2.90 4.71 3.35
N TYR A 381 2.94 3.38 3.23
CA TYR A 381 2.80 2.49 4.38
C TYR A 381 3.85 2.80 5.46
N CYS A 382 5.13 2.90 5.07
CA CYS A 382 6.21 3.25 5.99
C CYS A 382 6.01 4.64 6.62
N ILE A 383 5.59 5.65 5.85
CA ILE A 383 5.35 7.02 6.34
C ILE A 383 4.29 7.00 7.45
N ILE A 384 3.12 6.41 7.17
CA ILE A 384 1.97 6.41 8.09
C ILE A 384 2.29 5.68 9.38
N VAL A 385 2.88 4.50 9.27
CA VAL A 385 3.33 3.72 10.42
C VAL A 385 4.33 4.52 11.25
N ARG A 386 5.34 5.13 10.61
CA ARG A 386 6.37 5.91 11.30
C ARG A 386 5.78 7.13 12.02
N VAL A 387 4.83 7.82 11.38
CA VAL A 387 4.10 8.94 11.99
C VAL A 387 3.33 8.49 13.22
N GLY A 388 2.65 7.34 13.16
CA GLY A 388 1.91 6.77 14.29
C GLY A 388 2.82 6.46 15.48
N ILE A 389 3.95 5.79 15.22
CA ILE A 389 4.94 5.45 16.25
C ILE A 389 5.51 6.70 16.91
N LEU A 390 5.91 7.70 16.12
CA LEU A 390 6.53 8.92 16.64
C LEU A 390 5.56 9.81 17.41
N ALA A 391 4.29 9.83 17.03
CA ALA A 391 3.26 10.60 17.75
C ALA A 391 3.10 10.10 19.20
N VAL A 392 3.17 8.79 19.44
CA VAL A 392 3.06 8.21 20.79
C VAL A 392 4.32 8.45 21.61
N ASN A 393 5.51 8.29 21.03
CA ASN A 393 6.77 8.44 21.75
C ASN A 393 7.02 9.88 22.20
N HIS A 394 6.57 10.89 21.44
CA HIS A 394 6.69 12.28 21.84
C HIS A 394 5.87 12.60 23.12
N ASP A 395 4.66 12.04 23.22
CA ASP A 395 3.81 12.22 24.39
C ASP A 395 4.40 11.59 25.65
N GLN A 396 4.99 10.39 25.54
CA GLN A 396 5.63 9.71 26.67
C GLN A 396 6.87 10.46 27.18
N ILE A 397 7.70 10.97 26.27
CA ILE A 397 8.90 11.75 26.62
C ILE A 397 8.51 13.11 27.24
N THR A 398 7.45 13.74 26.74
CA THR A 398 6.97 15.02 27.28
C THR A 398 6.37 14.84 28.67
N ALA A 399 5.60 13.77 28.91
CA ALA A 399 5.05 13.43 30.22
C ALA A 399 6.16 13.15 31.26
N GLN A 400 7.17 12.34 30.90
CA GLN A 400 8.29 12.05 31.81
C GLN A 400 9.12 13.28 32.20
N LYS A 401 9.25 14.28 31.30
CA LYS A 401 9.95 15.53 31.61
C LYS A 401 9.17 16.44 32.54
N ILE A 402 7.84 16.35 32.56
CA ILE A 402 6.99 17.12 33.46
C ILE A 402 7.06 16.52 34.87
N ASP A 403 7.04 15.19 34.99
CA ASP A 403 7.13 14.50 36.30
C ASP A 403 8.51 14.59 36.97
N LEU A 404 9.59 14.81 36.19
CA LEU A 404 10.95 15.02 36.72
C LEU A 404 11.25 16.50 37.01
N GLY A 405 10.34 17.41 36.67
CA GLY A 405 10.46 18.86 36.85
C GLY A 405 9.52 19.45 37.90
N SER A 406 8.74 18.63 38.59
CA SER A 406 7.92 18.93 39.77
C SER A 406 8.52 18.25 41.00
#